data_AF-A0A357HZ43-F1
#
_entry.id   AF-A0A357HZ43-F1
#
_cell.length_a   1.000
_cell.length_b   1.000
_cell.length_c   1.000
_cell.angle_alpha   90.00
_cell.angle_beta   90.00
_cell.angle_gamma   90.00
#
_symmetry.space_group_name_H-M   'P 1'
#
loop_
_entity.id
_entity.type
_entity.pdbx_description
1 polymer ?
#
loop_
_entity_poly.entity_id
_entity_poly.type
_entity_poly.pdbx_seq_one_letter_code
_entity_poly.pdbx_strand_id
1 'polypeptide(L)'
;EPLYGRFEVDGQTIEYKPDGDLRDFENVALDPSQPVNATNEAYFKKEVLPHVPDAWIDASKVDALDGEIGIVGYEIPFNRHFYQYQPPRALEEIDRDLDAVSSEIMQLLGSLKGEV
;
A
#
# COMPACT_ATOMS: atom_id res chain seq x y z
N GLU A 1 -10.54 8.07 -27.01
CA GLU A 1 -10.73 8.57 -25.64
C GLU A 1 -9.40 8.49 -24.90
N PRO A 2 -8.60 9.58 -24.90
CA PRO A 2 -7.23 9.56 -24.36
C PRO A 2 -7.16 9.17 -22.89
N LEU A 3 -8.21 9.49 -22.14
CA LEU A 3 -8.38 9.14 -20.72
C LEU A 3 -8.24 7.63 -20.44
N TYR A 4 -8.52 6.79 -21.43
CA TYR A 4 -8.47 5.33 -21.35
C TYR A 4 -7.38 4.72 -22.26
N GLY A 5 -6.35 5.50 -22.61
CA GLY A 5 -5.22 5.02 -23.40
C GLY A 5 -5.50 4.86 -24.90
N ARG A 6 -6.63 5.40 -25.39
CA ARG A 6 -7.03 5.38 -26.81
C ARG A 6 -6.80 6.75 -27.44
N PHE A 7 -5.75 6.84 -28.24
CA PHE A 7 -5.30 8.08 -28.87
C PHE A 7 -5.64 8.09 -30.36
N GLU A 8 -6.02 9.26 -30.88
CA GLU A 8 -6.24 9.46 -32.31
C GLU A 8 -4.96 10.01 -32.94
N VAL A 9 -4.35 9.23 -33.85
CA VAL A 9 -3.15 9.63 -34.59
C VAL A 9 -3.39 9.35 -36.06
N ASP A 10 -3.25 10.38 -36.90
CA ASP A 10 -3.45 10.30 -38.36
C ASP A 10 -4.80 9.69 -38.78
N GLY A 11 -5.85 9.90 -37.97
CA GLY A 11 -7.20 9.37 -38.22
C GLY A 11 -7.37 7.90 -37.85
N GLN A 12 -6.43 7.31 -37.10
CA GLN A 12 -6.53 5.96 -36.55
C GLN A 12 -6.50 6.01 -35.02
N THR A 13 -7.38 5.22 -34.39
CA THR A 13 -7.30 4.94 -32.97
C THR A 13 -6.17 3.97 -32.70
N ILE A 14 -5.19 4.40 -31.91
CA ILE A 14 -4.06 3.57 -31.45
C ILE A 14 -4.09 3.41 -29.94
N GLU A 15 -3.64 2.24 -29.47
CA GLU A 15 -3.40 1.95 -28.05
C GLU A 15 -1.89 1.68 -27.87
N TYR A 16 -1.25 2.45 -26.99
CA TYR A 16 0.16 2.24 -26.68
C TYR A 16 0.32 1.09 -25.69
N LYS A 17 1.44 0.37 -25.79
CA LYS A 17 1.81 -0.62 -24.78
C LYS A 17 2.23 0.13 -23.50
N PRO A 18 1.57 -0.11 -22.35
CA PRO A 18 1.98 0.52 -21.10
C PRO A 18 3.34 -0.01 -20.65
N ASP A 19 4.13 0.86 -20.01
CA ASP A 19 5.31 0.47 -19.27
C ASP A 19 4.88 -0.11 -17.91
N GLY A 20 5.29 -1.34 -17.62
CA GLY A 20 4.92 -2.02 -16.37
C GLY A 20 5.57 -1.41 -15.14
N ASP A 21 6.76 -0.81 -15.31
CA ASP A 21 7.54 -0.24 -14.21
C ASP A 21 7.01 1.14 -13.78
N LEU A 22 6.19 1.78 -14.63
CA LEU A 22 5.55 3.07 -14.37
C LEU A 22 4.08 2.93 -13.92
N ARG A 23 3.61 1.71 -13.67
CA ARG A 23 2.24 1.48 -13.22
C ARG A 23 2.09 1.91 -11.77
N ASP A 24 1.14 2.79 -11.52
CA ASP A 24 0.77 3.25 -10.18
C ASP A 24 -0.73 3.07 -9.91
N PHE A 25 -1.13 3.19 -8.66
CA PHE A 25 -2.52 3.14 -8.22
C PHE A 25 -2.84 4.28 -7.26
N GLU A 26 -4.04 4.85 -7.42
CA GLU A 26 -4.53 5.92 -6.56
C GLU A 26 -5.63 5.43 -5.64
N ASN A 27 -5.57 5.85 -4.37
CA ASN A 27 -6.65 5.62 -3.42
C ASN A 27 -7.65 6.78 -3.51
N VAL A 28 -8.75 6.55 -4.23
CA VAL A 28 -9.80 7.55 -4.45
C VAL A 28 -10.93 7.34 -3.45
N ALA A 29 -11.24 8.38 -2.66
CA ALA A 29 -12.39 8.35 -1.77
C ALA A 29 -13.69 8.36 -2.60
N LEU A 30 -14.56 7.39 -2.36
CA LEU A 30 -15.83 7.26 -3.07
C LEU A 30 -16.91 8.18 -2.49
N ASP A 31 -17.70 8.79 -3.38
CA ASP A 31 -18.92 9.49 -3.05
C ASP A 31 -20.12 8.58 -3.39
N PRO A 32 -20.89 8.08 -2.40
CA PRO A 32 -22.03 7.20 -2.65
C PRO A 32 -23.15 7.83 -3.49
N SER A 33 -23.14 9.14 -3.70
CA SER A 33 -24.12 9.84 -4.54
C SER A 33 -23.76 9.86 -6.03
N GLN A 34 -22.57 9.37 -6.40
CA GLN A 34 -22.04 9.37 -7.77
C GLN A 34 -21.58 7.98 -8.19
N PRO A 35 -21.59 7.66 -9.50
CA PRO A 35 -20.94 6.46 -10.01
C PRO A 35 -19.44 6.46 -9.70
N VAL A 36 -18.86 5.27 -9.51
CA VAL A 36 -17.43 5.08 -9.25
C VAL A 36 -16.61 5.63 -10.40
N ASN A 37 -17.03 5.37 -11.65
CA ASN A 37 -16.36 5.89 -12.84
C ASN A 37 -16.30 7.42 -12.85
N ALA A 38 -17.41 8.09 -12.55
CA ALA A 38 -17.46 9.55 -12.52
C ALA A 38 -16.51 10.13 -11.46
N THR A 39 -16.44 9.48 -10.29
CA THR A 39 -15.52 9.84 -9.21
C THR A 39 -14.07 9.67 -9.64
N ASN A 40 -13.73 8.52 -10.24
CA ASN A 40 -12.38 8.21 -10.70
C ASN A 40 -11.91 9.14 -11.82
N GLU A 41 -12.76 9.39 -12.81
CA GLU A 41 -12.43 10.33 -13.89
C GLU A 41 -12.19 11.76 -13.38
N ALA A 42 -13.03 12.22 -12.44
CA ALA A 42 -12.90 13.55 -11.86
C ALA A 42 -11.61 13.68 -11.03
N TYR A 43 -11.28 12.65 -10.23
CA TYR A 43 -10.04 12.59 -9.47
C TYR A 43 -8.83 12.60 -10.40
N PHE A 44 -8.82 11.73 -11.41
CA PHE A 44 -7.72 11.61 -12.36
C PHE A 44 -7.43 12.93 -13.10
N LYS A 45 -8.48 13.64 -13.54
CA LYS A 45 -8.33 14.94 -14.19
C LYS A 45 -7.80 16.03 -13.26
N LYS A 46 -8.13 15.96 -11.98
CA LYS A 46 -7.79 16.97 -10.98
C LYS A 46 -6.41 16.76 -10.37
N GLU A 47 -6.06 15.53 -10.04
CA GLU A 47 -4.89 15.18 -9.24
C GLU A 47 -3.79 14.50 -10.07
N VAL A 48 -4.11 13.71 -11.10
CA VAL A 48 -3.09 12.96 -11.86
C VAL A 48 -2.61 13.72 -13.10
N LEU A 49 -3.53 14.07 -14.02
CA LEU A 49 -3.19 14.69 -15.31
C LEU A 49 -2.33 15.97 -15.21
N PRO A 50 -2.49 16.86 -14.20
CA PRO A 50 -1.62 18.03 -14.07
C PRO A 50 -0.16 17.69 -13.76
N HIS A 51 0.11 16.50 -13.22
CA HIS A 51 1.44 16.05 -12.83
C HIS A 51 2.04 15.06 -13.83
N VAL A 52 1.21 14.20 -14.43
CA VAL A 52 1.62 13.18 -15.40
C VAL A 52 0.71 13.27 -16.64
N PRO A 53 1.05 14.14 -17.61
CA PRO A 53 0.17 14.42 -18.75
C PRO A 53 -0.01 13.25 -19.73
N ASP A 54 0.93 12.31 -19.73
CA ASP A 54 0.93 11.11 -20.55
C ASP A 54 0.30 9.90 -19.83
N ALA A 55 -0.22 10.06 -18.62
CA ALA A 55 -0.94 9.01 -17.92
C ALA A 55 -2.35 8.79 -18.51
N TRP A 56 -2.84 7.57 -18.39
CA TRP A 56 -4.24 7.20 -18.66
C TRP A 56 -4.73 6.13 -17.69
N ILE A 57 -6.04 5.97 -17.59
CA ILE A 57 -6.70 4.98 -16.73
C ILE A 57 -6.75 3.63 -17.45
N ASP A 58 -6.34 2.56 -16.77
CA ASP A 58 -6.50 1.18 -17.25
C ASP A 58 -7.96 0.72 -17.13
N ALA A 59 -8.74 0.89 -18.20
CA ALA A 59 -10.15 0.50 -18.28
C ALA A 59 -10.39 -1.03 -18.24
N SER A 60 -9.34 -1.86 -18.23
CA SER A 60 -9.49 -3.31 -18.07
C SER A 60 -9.65 -3.75 -16.61
N LYS A 61 -9.33 -2.87 -15.66
CA LYS A 61 -9.43 -3.12 -14.22
C LYS A 61 -10.79 -2.69 -13.73
N VAL A 62 -11.70 -3.65 -13.59
CA VAL A 62 -13.07 -3.43 -13.13
C VAL A 62 -13.35 -4.23 -11.87
N ASP A 63 -14.19 -3.68 -11.01
CA ASP A 63 -14.70 -4.37 -9.84
C ASP A 63 -15.75 -5.41 -10.27
N ALA A 64 -15.74 -6.57 -9.63
CA ALA A 64 -16.62 -7.68 -10.01
C ALA A 64 -18.08 -7.48 -9.58
N LEU A 65 -18.35 -6.58 -8.64
CA LEU A 65 -19.67 -6.36 -8.06
C LEU A 65 -20.45 -5.28 -8.81
N ASP A 66 -19.81 -4.16 -9.15
CA ASP A 66 -20.44 -3.03 -9.82
C ASP A 66 -20.09 -2.92 -11.33
N GLY A 67 -19.01 -3.57 -11.78
CA GLY A 67 -18.54 -3.52 -13.16
C GLY A 67 -17.93 -2.17 -13.57
N GLU A 68 -17.68 -1.28 -12.60
CA GLU A 68 -17.03 0.01 -12.82
C GLU A 68 -15.50 -0.09 -12.68
N ILE A 69 -14.79 0.92 -13.17
CA ILE A 69 -13.32 0.94 -13.22
C ILE A 69 -12.77 1.15 -11.81
N GLY A 70 -11.72 0.41 -11.47
CA GLY A 70 -11.12 0.38 -10.14
C GLY A 70 -11.54 -0.86 -9.34
N ILE A 71 -10.94 -1.05 -8.17
CA ILE A 71 -11.34 -2.11 -7.22
C ILE A 71 -11.86 -1.41 -5.98
N VAL A 72 -13.11 -1.69 -5.61
CA VAL A 72 -13.75 -1.03 -4.46
C VAL A 72 -13.41 -1.80 -3.19
N GLY A 73 -12.92 -1.08 -2.18
CA GLY A 73 -12.52 -1.68 -0.90
C GLY A 73 -12.68 -0.72 0.27
N TYR A 74 -12.51 -1.26 1.47
CA TYR A 74 -12.54 -0.50 2.72
C TYR A 74 -11.18 -0.60 3.40
N GLU A 75 -10.65 0.53 3.83
CA GLU A 75 -9.51 0.59 4.73
C GLU A 75 -10.01 0.91 6.14
N ILE A 76 -9.61 0.11 7.11
CA ILE A 76 -9.79 0.41 8.53
C ILE A 76 -8.41 0.81 9.07
N PRO A 77 -8.14 2.10 9.33
CA PRO A 77 -6.81 2.53 9.73
C PRO A 77 -6.60 2.24 11.22
N PHE A 78 -6.35 0.96 11.53
CA PHE A 78 -6.26 0.45 12.89
C PHE A 78 -5.20 1.20 13.71
N ASN A 79 -4.03 1.42 13.13
CA ASN A 79 -2.95 2.16 13.78
C ASN A 79 -3.32 3.63 14.04
N ARG A 80 -4.15 4.25 13.20
CA ARG A 80 -4.55 5.64 13.43
C ARG A 80 -5.52 5.77 14.60
N HIS A 81 -6.45 4.83 14.74
CA HIS A 81 -7.55 4.94 15.71
C HIS A 81 -7.36 4.13 16.99
N PHE A 82 -6.61 3.03 16.93
CA PHE A 82 -6.46 2.08 18.03
C PHE A 82 -5.02 1.92 18.50
N TYR A 83 -4.06 2.63 17.91
CA TYR A 83 -2.69 2.62 18.42
C TYR A 83 -2.65 3.27 19.80
N GLN A 84 -2.33 2.44 20.79
CA GLN A 84 -1.96 2.90 22.11
C GLN A 84 -0.45 2.87 22.19
N TYR A 85 0.16 4.04 22.40
CA TYR A 85 1.59 4.13 22.63
C TYR A 85 1.96 3.26 23.84
N GLN A 86 2.77 2.23 23.59
CA GLN A 86 3.40 1.48 24.65
C GLN A 86 4.81 2.05 24.87
N PRO A 87 5.07 2.67 26.03
CA PRO A 87 6.42 3.08 26.34
C PRO A 87 7.35 1.86 26.34
N PRO A 88 8.60 2.00 25.90
CA PRO A 88 9.60 0.96 26.08
C PRO A 88 9.72 0.56 27.56
N ARG A 89 10.05 -0.71 27.82
CA ARG A 89 10.39 -1.19 29.16
C ARG A 89 11.58 -0.41 29.73
N ALA A 90 11.65 -0.31 31.06
CA ALA A 90 12.70 0.43 31.75
C ALA A 90 14.09 -0.18 31.48
N LEU A 91 15.14 0.65 31.48
CA LEU A 91 16.52 0.18 31.26
C LEU A 91 16.95 -0.80 32.34
N GLU A 92 16.54 -0.57 33.59
CA GLU A 92 16.85 -1.43 34.72
C GLU A 92 16.22 -2.84 34.59
N GLU A 93 15.12 -2.97 33.86
CA GLU A 93 14.53 -4.27 33.51
C GLU A 93 15.32 -4.96 32.40
N ILE A 94 15.80 -4.18 31.42
CA ILE A 94 16.68 -4.69 30.36
C ILE A 94 17.96 -5.26 30.97
N ASP A 95 18.62 -4.50 31.84
CA ASP A 95 19.88 -4.90 32.47
C ASP A 95 19.69 -6.17 33.32
N ARG A 96 18.60 -6.24 34.09
CA ARG A 96 18.29 -7.43 34.90
C ARG A 96 18.07 -8.68 34.05
N ASP A 97 17.35 -8.56 32.94
CA ASP A 97 17.13 -9.66 32.02
C ASP A 97 18.44 -10.09 31.34
N LEU A 98 19.29 -9.13 30.96
CA LEU A 98 20.60 -9.40 30.38
C LEU A 98 21.52 -10.15 31.36
N ASP A 99 21.54 -9.74 32.62
CA ASP A 99 22.30 -10.41 33.67
C ASP A 99 21.80 -11.84 33.92
N ALA A 100 20.48 -12.02 33.96
CA ALA A 100 19.86 -13.34 34.14
C ALA A 100 20.23 -14.29 32.99
N VAL A 101 20.07 -13.84 31.74
CA VAL A 101 20.44 -14.62 30.55
C VAL A 101 21.94 -14.91 30.53
N SER A 102 22.78 -13.93 30.87
CA SER A 102 24.24 -14.11 30.93
C SER A 102 24.63 -15.14 31.99
N SER A 103 23.99 -15.11 33.16
CA SER A 103 24.21 -16.09 34.22
C SER A 103 23.78 -17.49 33.80
N GLU A 104 22.63 -17.63 33.13
CA GLU A 104 22.15 -18.91 32.60
C GLU A 104 23.14 -19.49 31.57
N ILE A 105 23.62 -18.68 30.64
CA ILE A 105 24.64 -19.08 29.65
C ILE A 105 25.91 -19.57 30.36
N MET A 106 26.39 -18.85 31.37
CA MET A 106 27.60 -19.23 32.11
C MET A 106 27.41 -20.55 32.87
N GLN A 107 26.22 -20.81 33.42
CA GLN A 107 25.91 -22.08 34.07
C GLN A 107 25.88 -23.25 33.07
N LEU A 108 25.26 -23.07 31.90
CA LEU A 108 25.24 -24.06 30.81
C LEU A 108 26.64 -24.37 30.28
N LEU A 109 27.48 -23.34 30.08
CA LEU A 109 28.86 -23.54 29.67
C LEU A 109 29.71 -24.21 30.76
N GLY A 110 29.39 -23.93 32.04
CA GLY A 110 30.04 -24.56 33.18
C GLY A 110 29.71 -26.05 33.31
N SER A 111 28.45 -26.44 33.11
CA SER A 111 28.03 -27.85 33.16
C SER A 111 28.65 -28.67 32.02
N LEU A 112 28.81 -28.10 30.83
CA LEU A 112 29.51 -28.74 29.70
C LEU A 112 31.02 -28.93 29.92
N LYS A 113 31.65 -28.08 30.75
CA LYS A 113 33.08 -28.20 31.10
C LYS A 113 33.34 -29.14 32.28
N GLY A 114 32.29 -29.62 32.96
CA GLY A 114 32.37 -30.46 34.16
C GLY A 114 32.26 -31.97 33.93
N GLU A 115 32.06 -32.43 32.69
CA GLU A 115 32.10 -33.86 32.33
C GLU A 115 33.44 -34.23 31.68
N VAL A 116 34.47 -34.47 32.50
CA VAL A 116 35.65 -35.31 32.22
C VAL A 116 36.06 -36.03 33.50
#